data_AF-A0AB39VMP3-F1
#
_entry.id   AF-A0AB39VMP3-F1
#
_cell.length_a   1.000
_cell.length_b   1.000
_cell.length_c   1.000
_cell.angle_alpha   90.00
_cell.angle_beta   90.00
_cell.angle_gamma   90.00
#
_symmetry.space_group_name_H-M   'P 1'
#
loop_
_entity.id
_entity.type
_entity.pdbx_description
1 polymer ?
#
loop_
_entity_poly.entity_id
_entity_poly.type
_entity_poly.pdbx_seq_one_letter_code
_entity_poly.pdbx_strand_id
1 'polypeptide(L)' 'MQGSITTEEPGRLYAFKSPLQPGNYFELPPRNVPLDSKPILDDESGMCIG' A
#
# COMPACT_ATOMS: atom_id res chain seq x y z
N MET A 1 -33.42 29.63 2.42
CA MET A 1 -32.80 28.30 2.38
C MET A 1 -31.50 28.37 3.16
N GLN A 2 -31.48 27.84 4.38
CA GLN A 2 -30.28 27.85 5.23
C GLN A 2 -29.48 26.58 4.89
N GLY A 3 -28.34 26.74 4.21
CA GLY A 3 -27.42 25.63 3.95
C GLY A 3 -26.69 25.25 5.24
N SER A 4 -26.87 24.02 5.70
CA SER A 4 -26.09 23.45 6.79
C SER A 4 -24.64 23.31 6.35
N ILE A 5 -23.73 24.05 6.97
CA ILE A 5 -22.30 23.81 6.86
C ILE A 5 -22.05 22.53 7.66
N THR A 6 -22.04 21.39 6.96
CA THR A 6 -21.49 20.14 7.52
C THR A 6 -20.00 20.39 7.73
N THR A 7 -19.60 20.60 8.98
CA THR A 7 -18.21 20.53 9.39
C THR A 7 -17.68 19.16 9.01
N GLU A 8 -16.93 19.06 7.91
CA GLU A 8 -16.21 17.86 7.54
C GLU A 8 -15.21 17.56 8.66
N GLU A 9 -15.44 16.47 9.39
CA GLU A 9 -14.49 15.98 10.39
C GLU A 9 -13.11 15.86 9.72
N PRO A 10 -12.06 16.54 10.22
CA PRO A 10 -10.74 16.42 9.62
C PRO A 10 -10.31 14.95 9.62
N GLY A 11 -9.92 14.45 8.45
CA GLY A 11 -9.47 13.07 8.29
C GLY A 11 -8.39 12.70 9.32
N ARG A 12 -8.36 11.43 9.73
CA ARG A 12 -7.38 10.96 10.71
C ARG A 12 -6.07 10.60 10.03
N LEU A 13 -4.97 11.21 10.48
CA LEU A 13 -3.62 10.83 10.07
C LEU A 13 -3.11 9.71 10.97
N TYR A 14 -2.84 8.53 10.40
CA TYR A 14 -2.19 7.43 11.10
C TYR A 14 -0.72 7.35 10.66
N ALA A 15 0.19 7.46 11.62
CA ALA A 15 1.62 7.25 11.40
C ALA A 15 2.00 5.84 11.89
N PHE A 16 2.16 4.90 10.96
CA PHE A 16 2.66 3.56 11.27
C PHE A 16 4.18 3.59 11.36
N LYS A 17 4.74 3.39 12.56
CA LYS A 17 6.18 3.24 12.75
C LYS A 17 6.57 1.78 12.55
N SER A 18 7.37 1.52 11.53
CA SER A 18 8.06 0.23 11.39
C SER A 18 9.22 0.16 12.40
N PRO A 19 9.42 -0.97 13.10
CA PRO A 19 10.62 -1.17 13.92
C PRO A 19 11.87 -1.45 13.04
N LEU A 20 11.69 -1.61 11.73
CA LEU A 20 12.78 -1.90 10.81
C LEU A 20 13.61 -0.63 10.52
N GLN A 21 14.92 -0.82 10.34
CA GLN A 21 15.80 0.26 9.89
C GLN A 21 15.43 0.71 8.47
N PRO A 22 15.74 1.96 8.08
CA PRO A 22 15.52 2.43 6.71
C PRO A 22 16.17 1.48 5.68
N GLY A 23 15.41 1.12 4.64
CA GLY A 23 15.83 0.17 3.62
C GLY A 23 15.59 -1.31 3.96
N ASN A 24 15.15 -1.63 5.18
CA ASN A 24 14.74 -2.98 5.55
C ASN A 24 13.22 -3.12 5.45
N TYR A 25 12.78 -4.21 4.83
CA TYR A 25 11.38 -4.55 4.61
C TYR A 25 11.09 -5.93 5.17
N PHE A 26 9.84 -6.18 5.58
CA PHE A 26 9.39 -7.54 5.88
C PHE A 26 8.95 -8.19 4.57
N GLU A 27 9.39 -9.43 4.33
CA GLU A 27 8.93 -10.22 3.21
C GLU A 27 7.91 -11.24 3.72
N LEU A 28 6.74 -11.28 3.09
CA LEU A 28 5.73 -12.31 3.32
C LEU A 28 5.68 -13.19 2.07
N PRO A 29 6.58 -14.18 1.94
CA PRO A 29 6.60 -15.00 0.75
C PRO A 29 5.28 -15.78 0.64
N PRO A 30 4.68 -15.88 -0.56
CA PRO A 30 3.49 -16.68 -0.76
C PRO A 30 3.80 -18.14 -0.43
N ARG A 31 2.97 -18.78 0.42
CA ARG A 31 3.17 -20.18 0.81
C ARG A 31 2.89 -21.16 -0.34
N ASN A 32 1.94 -20.82 -1.20
CA ASN A 32 1.49 -21.62 -2.34
C ASN A 32 1.58 -20.77 -3.60
N VAL A 33 2.77 -20.73 -4.19
CA VAL A 33 2.99 -20.06 -5.47
C VAL A 33 2.42 -20.96 -6.57
N PRO A 34 1.47 -20.49 -7.41
CA PRO A 34 1.02 -21.27 -8.55
C PRO A 34 2.19 -21.64 -9.47
N LEU A 35 2.14 -22.83 -10.08
CA LEU A 35 3.16 -23.23 -11.06
C LEU A 35 3.24 -22.16 -12.16
N ASP A 36 4.46 -21.75 -12.52
CA ASP A 36 4.75 -20.75 -13.56
C ASP A 36 4.22 -19.33 -13.30
N SER A 37 3.86 -18.98 -12.07
CA SER A 37 3.56 -17.58 -11.77
C SER A 37 4.81 -16.72 -11.96
N LYS A 38 4.70 -15.68 -12.78
CA LYS A 38 5.75 -14.69 -12.99
C LYS A 38 5.23 -13.34 -12.50
N PRO A 39 6.10 -12.52 -11.87
CA PRO A 39 5.78 -11.15 -11.56
C PRO A 39 5.31 -10.42 -12.82
N ILE A 40 4.17 -9.75 -12.72
CA ILE A 40 3.66 -8.78 -13.66
C ILE A 40 4.41 -7.48 -13.37
N LEU A 41 5.19 -7.04 -14.35
CA LEU A 41 5.88 -5.78 -14.29
C LEU A 41 5.03 -4.73 -15.01
N ASP A 42 4.96 -3.54 -14.44
CA ASP A 42 4.51 -2.35 -15.13
C ASP A 42 5.58 -1.93 -16.15
N ASP A 43 5.21 -1.84 -17.43
CA ASP A 43 6.17 -1.62 -18.52
C ASP A 43 6.79 -0.21 -18.49
N GLU A 44 6.12 0.77 -17.90
CA GLU A 44 6.60 2.16 -17.85
C GLU A 44 7.57 2.39 -16.68
N SER A 45 7.24 1.88 -15.50
CA SER A 45 8.02 2.09 -14.27
C SER A 45 8.96 0.93 -13.92
N GLY A 46 8.79 -0.24 -14.54
CA GLY A 46 9.50 -1.47 -14.20
C GLY A 46 9.12 -2.03 -12.83
N MET A 47 8.06 -1.52 -12.19
CA MET A 47 7.65 -1.96 -10.86
C MET A 47 6.82 -3.24 -10.93
N CYS A 48 7.04 -4.14 -9.98
CA CYS A 48 6.18 -5.32 -9.79
C CYS A 48 4.80 -4.89 -9.28
N ILE A 49 3.74 -5.27 -10.00
CA ILE A 49 2.35 -4.92 -9.69
C ILE A 49 1.45 -6.14 -9.44
N GLY A 50 1.95 -7.36 -9.60
CA GLY A 50 1.16 -8.59 -9.39
C GLY A 50 1.95 -9.85 -9.59
#